data_AF-A0A0W8E7X9-F1
#
_entry.id   AF-A0A0W8E7X9-F1
#
_cell.length_a   1.000
_cell.length_b   1.000
_cell.length_c   1.000
_cell.angle_alpha   90.00
_cell.angle_beta   90.00
_cell.angle_gamma   90.00
#
_symmetry.space_group_name_H-M   'P 1'
#
loop_
_entity.id
_entity.type
_entity.pdbx_description
1 polymer ?
#
loop_
_entity_poly.entity_id
_entity_poly.type
_entity_poly.pdbx_seq_one_letter_code
_entity_poly.pdbx_strand_id
1 'polypeptide(L)'
;MLAFGSEAAHSAGGGIFSNPLITFLMVLLAIFIFLKFCGWAKSFELSGGFKKTVFILTAVGLVVFNVLYSMGNSAITAGNGWGTATIALLAAILWAFVFAFTLMAETK
;
A
#
# COMPACT_ATOMS: atom_id res chain seq x y z
N MET A 1 -16.69 3.39 -13.80
CA MET A 1 -15.79 3.66 -14.94
C MET A 1 -14.41 3.17 -14.54
N LEU A 2 -13.93 2.10 -15.17
CA LEU A 2 -12.67 1.41 -14.84
C LEU A 2 -11.48 2.30 -15.24
N ALA A 3 -10.79 2.87 -14.26
CA ALA A 3 -9.60 3.71 -14.45
C ALA A 3 -8.33 2.87 -14.69
N PHE A 4 -8.34 2.04 -15.74
CA PHE A 4 -7.14 1.35 -16.25
C PHE A 4 -6.65 1.96 -17.58
N GLY A 5 -7.03 3.21 -17.88
CA GLY A 5 -6.90 3.78 -19.22
C GLY A 5 -6.15 5.11 -19.35
N SER A 6 -5.48 5.63 -18.32
CA SER A 6 -4.80 6.95 -18.42
C SER A 6 -3.27 6.93 -18.41
N GLU A 7 -2.63 5.75 -18.48
CA GLU A 7 -1.16 5.67 -18.64
C GLU A 7 -0.69 5.78 -20.10
N ALA A 8 -1.59 6.11 -21.04
CA ALA A 8 -1.25 6.32 -22.45
C ALA A 8 -0.49 7.64 -22.74
N ALA A 9 -0.11 8.40 -21.72
CA ALA A 9 0.62 9.66 -21.88
C ALA A 9 1.81 9.76 -20.91
N HIS A 10 2.80 8.89 -21.06
CA HIS A 10 4.15 9.15 -20.54
C HIS A 10 5.17 9.05 -21.67
N SER A 11 5.19 10.08 -22.51
CA SER A 11 6.20 10.27 -23.55
C SER A 11 7.18 11.36 -23.10
N ALA A 12 8.42 10.95 -22.77
CA ALA A 12 9.69 11.70 -22.89
C ALA A 12 10.63 11.46 -21.67
N GLY A 13 11.31 10.30 -21.67
CA GLY A 13 12.32 9.95 -20.66
C GLY A 13 12.44 8.45 -20.47
N GLY A 14 12.79 7.72 -21.53
CA GLY A 14 12.72 6.25 -21.57
C GLY A 14 13.76 5.55 -20.70
N GLY A 15 13.47 5.38 -19.42
CA GLY A 15 14.18 4.46 -18.52
C GLY A 15 13.57 3.06 -18.53
N ILE A 16 14.28 2.07 -17.99
CA ILE A 16 13.80 0.67 -17.93
C ILE A 16 12.42 0.51 -17.25
N PHE A 17 12.08 1.44 -16.35
CA PHE A 17 10.81 1.48 -15.61
C PHE A 17 9.62 2.00 -16.42
N SER A 18 9.82 2.57 -17.61
CA SER A 18 8.71 2.93 -18.50
C SER A 18 8.29 1.78 -19.42
N ASN A 19 8.94 0.61 -19.30
CA ASN A 19 8.58 -0.58 -20.05
C ASN A 19 7.42 -1.33 -19.36
N PRO A 20 6.26 -1.52 -20.02
CA PRO A 20 5.10 -2.18 -19.41
C PRO A 20 5.38 -3.60 -18.90
N LEU A 21 6.24 -4.36 -19.61
CA LEU A 21 6.61 -5.71 -19.18
C LEU A 21 7.43 -5.68 -17.90
N ILE A 22 8.40 -4.76 -17.79
CA ILE A 22 9.22 -4.61 -16.59
C ILE A 22 8.35 -4.16 -15.40
N THR A 23 7.44 -3.20 -15.63
CA THR A 23 6.49 -2.75 -14.61
C THR A 23 5.63 -3.91 -14.11
N PHE A 24 5.09 -4.71 -15.03
CA PHE A 24 4.31 -5.90 -14.67
C PHE A 24 5.13 -6.92 -13.88
N LEU A 25 6.38 -7.19 -14.29
CA LEU A 25 7.29 -8.08 -13.56
C LEU A 25 7.61 -7.55 -12.15
N MET A 26 7.79 -6.24 -11.97
CA MET A 26 8.01 -5.66 -10.64
C MET A 26 6.79 -5.84 -9.73
N VAL A 27 5.58 -5.72 -10.26
CA VAL A 27 4.35 -5.99 -9.50
C VAL A 27 4.29 -7.44 -9.06
N LEU A 28 4.60 -8.39 -9.97
CA LEU A 28 4.67 -9.82 -9.63
C LEU A 28 5.73 -10.10 -8.55
N LEU A 29 6.90 -9.47 -8.65
CA LEU A 29 7.97 -9.60 -7.66
C LEU A 29 7.53 -9.06 -6.29
N ALA A 30 6.87 -7.90 -6.25
CA ALA A 30 6.34 -7.33 -5.01
C ALA A 30 5.31 -8.26 -4.35
N ILE A 31 4.39 -8.84 -5.14
CA ILE A 31 3.43 -9.84 -4.66
C ILE A 31 4.17 -11.07 -4.10
N PHE A 32 5.16 -11.58 -4.82
CA PHE A 32 5.95 -12.73 -4.38
C PHE A 32 6.63 -12.47 -3.03
N ILE A 33 7.28 -11.30 -2.86
CA ILE A 33 7.90 -10.90 -1.60
C ILE A 33 6.86 -10.79 -0.49
N PHE A 34 5.69 -10.21 -0.77
CA PHE A 34 4.61 -10.09 0.20
C PHE A 34 4.09 -11.46 0.66
N LEU A 35 3.93 -12.42 -0.25
CA LEU A 35 3.54 -13.79 0.12
C LEU A 35 4.58 -14.47 1.02
N LYS A 36 5.88 -14.26 0.74
CA LYS A 36 6.96 -14.75 1.61
C LYS A 36 6.92 -14.11 2.99
N PHE A 37 6.67 -12.80 3.07
CA PHE A 37 6.46 -12.09 4.33
C PHE A 37 5.27 -12.65 5.12
N CYS A 38 4.12 -12.85 4.46
CA CYS A 38 2.95 -13.45 5.09
C CYS A 38 3.21 -14.87 5.58
N GLY A 39 3.96 -15.68 4.83
CA GLY A 39 4.38 -17.01 5.25
C GLY A 39 5.27 -16.97 6.51
N TRP A 40 6.21 -16.04 6.58
CA TRP A 40 7.06 -15.81 7.74
C TRP A 40 6.27 -15.31 8.97
N ALA A 41 5.29 -14.42 8.75
CA ALA A 41 4.45 -13.89 9.82
C ALA A 41 3.68 -14.97 10.59
N LYS A 42 3.30 -16.08 9.92
CA LYS A 42 2.65 -17.23 10.57
C LYS A 42 3.48 -17.90 11.64
N SER A 43 4.81 -17.76 11.63
CA SER A 43 5.69 -18.35 12.64
C SER A 43 5.65 -17.61 13.98
N PHE A 44 4.85 -16.54 14.10
CA PHE A 44 4.67 -15.78 15.33
C PHE A 44 3.30 -16.02 15.92
N GLU A 45 3.21 -15.97 17.24
CA GLU A 45 1.94 -16.01 17.95
C GLU A 45 1.69 -14.68 18.67
N LEU A 46 0.50 -14.11 18.47
CA LEU A 46 0.05 -12.88 19.12
C LEU A 46 -1.17 -13.16 20.00
N SER A 47 -1.33 -12.39 21.07
CA SER A 47 -2.55 -12.50 21.90
C SER A 47 -3.78 -12.06 21.11
N GLY A 48 -4.92 -12.73 21.33
CA GLY A 48 -6.19 -12.34 20.69
C GLY A 48 -6.58 -10.88 20.96
N GLY A 49 -6.25 -10.36 22.16
CA GLY A 49 -6.45 -8.96 22.52
C GLY A 49 -5.64 -7.99 21.66
N PHE A 50 -4.35 -8.28 21.43
CA PHE A 50 -3.50 -7.45 20.57
C PHE A 50 -4.01 -7.43 19.13
N LYS A 51 -4.38 -8.59 18.58
CA LYS A 51 -4.96 -8.70 17.24
C LYS A 51 -6.23 -7.86 17.08
N LYS A 52 -7.13 -7.93 18.06
CA LYS A 52 -8.37 -7.14 18.06
C LYS A 52 -8.09 -5.65 18.04
N THR A 53 -7.12 -5.17 18.82
CA THR A 53 -6.71 -3.76 18.82
C THR A 53 -6.20 -3.33 17.46
N VAL A 54 -5.30 -4.10 16.85
CA VAL A 54 -4.78 -3.77 15.51
C VAL A 54 -5.89 -3.75 14.46
N PHE A 55 -6.86 -4.67 14.52
CA PHE A 55 -8.00 -4.67 13.59
C PHE A 55 -8.89 -3.45 13.74
N ILE A 56 -9.16 -3.01 14.97
CA ILE A 56 -9.89 -1.76 15.23
C ILE A 56 -9.10 -0.56 14.72
N LEU A 57 -7.79 -0.51 15.00
CA LEU A 57 -6.92 0.56 14.51
C LEU A 57 -6.85 0.58 12.98
N THR A 58 -6.89 -0.56 12.31
CA THR A 58 -6.97 -0.62 10.85
C THR A 58 -8.29 -0.08 10.33
N ALA A 59 -9.41 -0.40 10.98
CA ALA A 59 -10.71 0.16 10.58
C ALA A 59 -10.73 1.69 10.70
N VAL A 60 -10.19 2.24 11.79
CA VAL A 60 -10.03 3.69 11.97
C VAL A 60 -9.03 4.26 10.96
N GLY A 61 -7.91 3.59 10.78
CA GLY A 61 -6.87 3.95 9.82
C GLY A 61 -7.42 4.04 8.40
N LEU A 62 -8.35 3.17 8.01
CA LEU A 62 -8.98 3.19 6.69
C LEU A 62 -9.72 4.51 6.44
N VAL A 63 -10.37 5.07 7.45
CA VAL A 63 -11.00 6.40 7.37
C VAL A 63 -9.92 7.49 7.22
N VAL A 64 -8.89 7.45 8.06
CA VAL A 64 -7.80 8.43 8.04
C VAL A 64 -7.06 8.43 6.70
N PHE A 65 -6.70 7.27 6.16
CA PHE A 65 -6.02 7.15 4.88
C PHE A 65 -6.88 7.61 3.71
N ASN A 66 -8.21 7.42 3.76
CA ASN A 66 -9.11 7.98 2.74
C ASN A 66 -9.16 9.51 2.80
N VAL A 67 -9.18 10.11 3.99
CA VAL A 67 -9.10 11.57 4.16
C VAL A 67 -7.76 12.09 3.62
N LEU A 68 -6.64 11.47 4.00
CA LEU A 68 -5.31 11.84 3.51
C LEU A 68 -5.20 11.71 1.99
N TYR A 69 -5.79 10.66 1.41
CA TYR A 69 -5.85 10.47 -0.03
C TYR A 69 -6.63 11.61 -0.72
N SER A 70 -7.81 11.96 -0.19
CA SER A 70 -8.60 13.08 -0.72
C SER A 70 -7.84 14.40 -0.64
N MET A 71 -7.17 14.68 0.48
CA MET A 71 -6.36 15.88 0.66
C MET A 71 -5.16 15.90 -0.31
N GLY A 72 -4.49 14.76 -0.48
CA GLY A 72 -3.38 14.60 -1.42
C GLY A 72 -3.81 14.88 -2.85
N ASN A 73 -4.95 14.34 -3.29
CA ASN A 73 -5.48 14.60 -4.64
C ASN A 73 -5.81 16.08 -4.84
N SER A 74 -6.51 16.72 -3.90
CA SER A 74 -6.81 18.15 -3.98
C SER A 74 -5.54 19.00 -4.06
N ALA A 75 -4.50 18.65 -3.29
CA ALA A 75 -3.22 19.36 -3.31
C ALA A 75 -2.41 19.10 -4.59
N ILE A 76 -2.48 17.90 -5.18
CA ILE A 76 -1.85 17.59 -6.48
C ILE A 76 -2.52 18.42 -7.58
N THR A 77 -3.86 18.51 -7.59
CA THR A 77 -4.58 19.36 -8.55
C THR A 77 -4.20 20.83 -8.41
N ALA A 78 -3.86 21.29 -7.20
CA ALA A 78 -3.33 22.63 -6.93
C ALA A 78 -1.83 22.81 -7.24
N GLY A 79 -1.15 21.77 -7.77
CA GLY A 79 0.24 21.83 -8.24
C GLY A 79 1.32 21.56 -7.20
N ASN A 80 0.98 21.33 -5.92
CA ASN A 80 1.97 21.23 -4.82
C ASN A 80 1.80 19.98 -3.92
N GLY A 81 0.96 19.01 -4.29
CA GLY A 81 0.57 17.90 -3.40
C GLY A 81 1.40 16.61 -3.47
N TRP A 82 2.40 16.50 -4.34
CA TRP A 82 3.12 15.25 -4.56
C TRP A 82 3.80 14.71 -3.31
N GLY A 83 4.44 15.57 -2.51
CA GLY A 83 5.07 15.16 -1.25
C GLY A 83 4.07 14.58 -0.25
N THR A 84 2.94 15.25 -0.05
CA THR A 84 1.86 14.80 0.83
C THR A 84 1.27 13.47 0.37
N ALA A 85 1.05 13.31 -0.94
CA ALA A 85 0.55 12.07 -1.52
C ALA A 85 1.54 10.90 -1.36
N THR A 86 2.84 11.15 -1.56
CA THR A 86 3.87 10.13 -1.32
C THR A 86 3.95 9.72 0.15
N ILE A 87 3.89 10.66 1.08
CA ILE A 87 3.87 10.35 2.52
C ILE A 87 2.64 9.51 2.88
N ALA A 88 1.46 9.90 2.40
CA ALA A 88 0.23 9.15 2.62
C ALA A 88 0.30 7.73 2.05
N LEU A 89 0.86 7.57 0.85
CA LEU A 89 1.09 6.27 0.21
C LEU A 89 2.05 5.41 1.04
N LEU A 90 3.20 5.95 1.45
CA LEU A 90 4.20 5.21 2.23
C LEU A 90 3.64 4.81 3.60
N ALA A 91 2.92 5.70 4.27
CA ALA A 91 2.26 5.42 5.55
C ALA A 91 1.22 4.30 5.41
N ALA A 92 0.41 4.33 4.34
CA ALA A 92 -0.57 3.28 4.06
C ALA A 92 0.08 1.93 3.77
N ILE A 93 1.18 1.91 3.00
CA ILE A 93 1.95 0.68 2.73
C ILE A 93 2.51 0.11 4.03
N LEU A 94 3.18 0.93 4.86
CA LEU A 94 3.73 0.48 6.14
C LEU A 94 2.65 -0.10 7.06
N TRP A 95 1.49 0.58 7.15
CA TRP A 95 0.36 0.08 7.92
C TRP A 95 -0.19 -1.23 7.37
N ALA A 96 -0.28 -1.39 6.05
CA ALA A 96 -0.71 -2.63 5.41
C ALA A 96 0.20 -3.81 5.79
N PHE A 97 1.51 -3.61 5.90
CA PHE A 97 2.44 -4.65 6.39
C PHE A 97 2.20 -5.00 7.86
N VAL A 98 1.95 -4.02 8.74
CA VAL A 98 1.62 -4.25 10.15
C VAL A 98 0.32 -5.05 10.30
N PHE A 99 -0.69 -4.68 9.52
CA PHE A 99 -1.97 -5.38 9.50
C PHE A 99 -1.83 -6.80 8.96
N ALA A 100 -1.12 -6.99 7.84
CA ALA A 100 -0.89 -8.30 7.25
C ALA A 100 -0.12 -9.22 8.21
N PHE A 101 0.92 -8.70 8.88
CA PHE A 101 1.63 -9.45 9.91
C PHE A 101 0.69 -9.92 11.02
N THR A 102 -0.11 -9.00 11.56
CA THR A 102 -1.02 -9.29 12.67
C THR A 102 -2.14 -10.24 12.27
N LEU A 103 -2.60 -10.18 11.02
CA LEU A 103 -3.61 -11.08 10.46
C LEU A 103 -3.07 -12.50 10.31
N MET A 104 -1.83 -12.63 9.82
CA MET A 104 -1.22 -13.92 9.48
C MET A 104 -0.57 -14.63 10.68
N ALA A 105 -0.10 -13.90 11.69
CA ALA A 105 0.38 -14.49 12.93
C ALA A 105 -0.69 -15.41 13.54
N GLU A 106 -0.30 -16.45 14.26
CA GLU A 106 -1.23 -17.32 14.98
C GLU A 106 -1.74 -16.64 16.26
N THR A 107 -2.87 -17.12 16.77
CA THR A 107 -3.46 -16.58 18.02
C THR A 107 -3.02 -17.47 19.17
N LYS A 108 -2.41 -16.85 20.20
CA LYS A 108 -2.13 -17.51 21.49
C LYS A 108 -3.40 -17.91 22.22
#